data_AF-A0A4Q5LVQ2-F1
#
_entry.id   AF-A0A4Q5LVQ2-F1
#
_cell.length_a   1.000
_cell.length_b   1.000
_cell.length_c   1.000
_cell.angle_alpha   90.00
_cell.angle_beta   90.00
_cell.angle_gamma   90.00
#
_symmetry.space_group_name_H-M   'P 1'
#
loop_
_entity.id
_entity.type
_entity.pdbx_description
1 polymer ?
#
loop_
_entity_poly.entity_id
_entity_poly.type
_entity_poly.pdbx_seq_one_letter_code
_entity_poly.pdbx_strand_id
1 'polypeptide(L)'
;MKTMRFFWMLGIVSLSLSAFGQTSRAYLLQEADDYFKAGRYWDAFFRYRECAKLPEFQSESKIADQVTNSSHAMYLTKKFQDYNAMRKYEPAKTNLIELISLNPNDPNRGELPKITLAQGAELQRLAWRQNTPQATADMLKRAIMFYHQAIREGLMDESIAMTIRQCEASIKDTGVTDAGPILAAEPVQNGKTVPAQSLAPVASPRKASTTPPTVIILPSEQGSSTTKQN
;
A
#
# COMPACT_ATOMS: atom_id res chain seq x y z
N MET A 1 41.39 14.83 75.44
CA MET A 1 40.66 15.83 74.63
C MET A 1 41.02 15.57 73.17
N LYS A 2 40.08 15.08 72.34
CA LYS A 2 39.24 15.89 71.41
C LYS A 2 40.13 16.58 70.36
N THR A 3 40.05 16.38 69.03
CA THR A 3 38.98 15.91 68.13
C THR A 3 39.56 15.55 66.76
N MET A 4 38.94 14.55 66.10
CA MET A 4 39.05 14.18 64.69
C MET A 4 38.92 15.36 63.71
N ARG A 5 39.42 15.17 62.47
CA ARG A 5 38.66 15.25 61.19
C ARG A 5 39.61 14.95 60.01
N PHE A 6 39.59 13.74 59.44
CA PHE A 6 38.74 13.31 58.32
C PHE A 6 38.74 14.34 57.16
N PHE A 7 39.71 14.22 56.26
CA PHE A 7 39.78 14.97 55.00
C PHE A 7 40.37 14.12 53.88
N TRP A 8 39.76 12.97 53.61
CA TRP A 8 39.95 12.22 52.37
C TRP A 8 38.64 11.50 52.10
N MET A 9 37.79 12.11 51.27
CA MET A 9 36.65 11.51 50.54
C MET A 9 35.71 12.65 50.09
N LEU A 10 36.17 13.45 49.14
CA LEU A 10 35.33 14.39 48.40
C LEU A 10 35.93 14.51 47.00
N GLY A 11 35.67 13.51 46.17
CA GLY A 11 36.27 13.47 44.85
C GLY A 11 35.77 12.38 43.90
N ILE A 12 34.67 11.68 44.17
CA ILE A 12 34.05 10.79 43.17
C ILE A 12 32.53 10.74 43.39
N VAL A 13 31.82 11.85 43.13
CA VAL A 13 30.35 11.84 42.95
C VAL A 13 29.98 12.75 41.78
N SER A 14 30.56 12.48 40.62
CA SER A 14 30.19 13.19 39.38
C SER A 14 30.20 12.29 38.14
N LEU A 15 30.20 10.97 38.33
CA LEU A 15 30.31 9.97 37.27
C LEU A 15 29.11 9.01 37.26
N SER A 16 27.87 9.53 37.15
CA SER A 16 26.71 8.65 36.88
C SER A 16 25.48 9.29 36.23
N LEU A 17 25.41 10.61 35.97
CA LEU A 17 24.19 11.18 35.36
C LEU A 17 24.11 11.02 33.83
N SER A 18 25.24 10.80 33.14
CA SER A 18 25.27 10.63 31.69
C SER A 18 24.85 9.23 31.21
N ALA A 19 24.98 8.20 32.06
CA ALA A 19 24.63 6.82 31.69
C ALA A 19 23.11 6.59 31.62
N PHE A 20 22.32 7.19 32.54
CA PHE A 20 20.86 7.04 32.55
C PHE A 20 20.18 7.69 31.33
N GLY A 21 20.74 8.78 30.80
CA GLY A 21 20.20 9.46 29.62
C GLY A 21 20.41 8.71 28.31
N GLN A 22 21.46 7.90 28.18
CA GLN A 22 21.69 7.09 26.98
C GLN A 22 20.80 5.83 26.97
N THR A 23 20.59 5.18 28.12
CA THR A 23 19.71 4.01 28.22
C THR A 23 18.25 4.35 27.91
N SER A 24 17.75 5.50 28.37
CA SER A 24 16.37 5.93 28.08
C SER A 24 16.11 6.27 26.62
N ARG A 25 17.15 6.65 25.86
CA ARG A 25 16.99 7.11 24.47
C ARG A 25 17.16 5.99 23.45
N ALA A 26 18.05 5.03 23.72
CA ALA A 26 18.08 3.76 22.99
C ALA A 26 16.72 3.03 23.11
N TYR A 27 16.07 3.12 24.27
CA TYR A 27 14.73 2.60 24.49
C TYR A 27 13.67 3.27 23.60
N LEU A 28 13.74 4.58 23.38
CA LEU A 28 12.77 5.30 22.52
C LEU A 28 12.84 4.87 21.06
N LEU A 29 14.07 4.70 20.53
CA LEU A 29 14.24 4.21 19.17
C LEU A 29 13.77 2.76 19.03
N GLN A 30 14.10 1.92 20.02
CA GLN A 30 13.62 0.54 20.05
C GLN A 30 12.08 0.46 20.11
N GLU A 31 11.44 1.29 20.94
CA GLU A 31 9.98 1.38 21.02
C GLU A 31 9.37 1.77 19.65
N ALA A 32 10.00 2.71 18.93
CA ALA A 32 9.58 3.10 17.59
C ALA A 32 9.68 1.93 16.59
N ASP A 33 10.80 1.22 16.60
CA ASP A 33 11.04 0.05 15.76
C ASP A 33 10.04 -1.07 16.05
N ASP A 34 9.71 -1.29 17.32
CA ASP A 34 8.77 -2.33 17.73
C ASP A 34 7.33 -1.98 17.33
N TYR A 35 6.92 -0.71 17.43
CA TYR A 35 5.66 -0.25 16.84
C TYR A 35 5.62 -0.44 15.33
N PHE A 36 6.71 -0.11 14.63
CA PHE A 36 6.78 -0.25 13.18
C PHE A 36 6.61 -1.72 12.78
N LYS A 37 7.40 -2.62 13.37
CA LYS A 37 7.31 -4.08 13.13
C LYS A 37 5.91 -4.61 13.40
N ALA A 38 5.27 -4.16 14.48
CA ALA A 38 3.92 -4.57 14.85
C ALA A 38 2.81 -4.00 13.96
N GLY A 39 3.14 -3.21 12.92
CA GLY A 39 2.16 -2.55 12.05
C GLY A 39 1.45 -1.35 12.68
N ARG A 40 1.92 -0.88 13.84
CA ARG A 40 1.43 0.32 14.54
C ARG A 40 2.11 1.57 13.98
N TYR A 41 1.94 1.79 12.69
CA TYR A 41 2.67 2.79 11.93
C TYR A 41 2.43 4.23 12.38
N TRP A 42 1.25 4.54 12.92
CA TRP A 42 0.96 5.85 13.49
C TRP A 42 1.82 6.10 14.73
N ASP A 43 1.86 5.15 15.66
CA ASP A 43 2.67 5.26 16.87
C ASP A 43 4.16 5.33 16.53
N ALA A 44 4.61 4.46 15.61
CA ALA A 44 5.97 4.47 15.09
C ALA A 44 6.34 5.84 14.49
N PHE A 45 5.47 6.43 13.67
CA PHE A 45 5.68 7.75 13.07
C PHE A 45 5.96 8.83 14.13
N PHE A 46 5.14 8.91 15.18
CA PHE A 46 5.34 9.91 16.24
C PHE A 46 6.62 9.63 17.03
N ARG A 47 6.91 8.37 17.35
CA ARG A 47 8.13 8.01 18.07
C ARG A 47 9.39 8.31 17.27
N TYR A 48 9.44 8.01 15.97
CA TYR A 48 10.57 8.39 15.12
C TYR A 48 10.70 9.92 15.00
N ARG A 49 9.59 10.66 14.95
CA ARG A 49 9.65 12.14 14.98
C ARG A 49 10.15 12.70 16.30
N GLU A 50 9.89 12.03 17.42
CA GLU A 50 10.47 12.39 18.71
C GLU A 50 11.97 12.10 18.72
N CYS A 51 12.39 10.94 18.21
CA CYS A 51 13.80 10.59 18.06
C CYS A 51 14.55 11.60 17.18
N ALA A 52 13.99 11.99 16.04
CA ALA A 52 14.60 12.96 15.10
C ALA A 52 14.88 14.34 15.72
N LYS A 53 14.20 14.71 16.83
CA LYS A 53 14.45 15.98 17.53
C LYS A 53 15.64 15.90 18.48
N LEU A 54 16.07 14.69 18.86
CA LEU A 54 17.16 14.50 19.81
C LEU A 54 18.50 14.78 19.11
N PRO A 55 19.42 15.56 19.71
CA PRO A 55 20.69 15.93 19.09
C PRO A 55 21.55 14.75 18.63
N GLU A 56 21.48 13.63 19.36
CA GLU A 56 22.22 12.40 19.05
C GLU A 56 21.77 11.71 17.75
N PHE A 57 20.55 11.99 17.29
CA PHE A 57 19.93 11.39 16.12
C PHE A 57 19.77 12.36 14.94
N GLN A 58 20.17 13.62 15.09
CA GLN A 58 19.99 14.66 14.05
C GLN A 58 20.81 14.38 12.78
N SER A 59 21.93 13.68 12.89
CA SER A 59 22.76 13.27 11.75
C SER A 59 22.36 11.92 11.15
N GLU A 60 21.44 11.18 11.78
CA GLU A 60 21.03 9.85 11.33
C GLU A 60 19.88 9.95 10.32
N SER A 61 20.24 9.91 9.04
CA SER A 61 19.25 9.91 7.94
C SER A 61 18.22 8.79 8.08
N LYS A 62 18.63 7.64 8.64
CA LYS A 62 17.77 6.48 8.87
C LYS A 62 16.52 6.81 9.68
N ILE A 63 16.59 7.71 10.67
CA ILE A 63 15.43 8.06 11.48
C ILE A 63 14.45 8.94 10.68
N ALA A 64 14.97 9.87 9.88
CA ALA A 64 14.15 10.66 8.96
C ALA A 64 13.49 9.78 7.87
N ASP A 65 14.23 8.81 7.35
CA ASP A 65 13.70 7.80 6.43
C ASP A 65 12.59 7.00 7.09
N GLN A 66 12.75 6.61 8.37
CA GLN A 66 11.71 5.86 9.08
C GLN A 66 10.45 6.67 9.39
N VAL A 67 10.54 7.98 9.58
CA VAL A 67 9.35 8.85 9.62
C VAL A 67 8.59 8.76 8.28
N THR A 68 9.31 8.86 7.17
CA THR A 68 8.73 8.77 5.82
C THR A 68 8.14 7.39 5.56
N ASN A 69 8.88 6.32 5.87
CA ASN A 69 8.43 4.94 5.75
C ASN A 69 7.19 4.68 6.59
N SER A 70 7.14 5.15 7.84
CA SER A 70 5.95 5.00 8.69
C SER A 70 4.72 5.65 8.05
N SER A 71 4.86 6.85 7.49
CA SER A 71 3.77 7.50 6.75
C SER A 71 3.35 6.74 5.49
N HIS A 72 4.33 6.18 4.76
CA HIS A 72 4.07 5.43 3.55
C HIS A 72 3.38 4.10 3.87
N ALA A 73 3.82 3.41 4.92
CA ALA A 73 3.20 2.18 5.41
C ALA A 73 1.73 2.38 5.81
N MET A 74 1.40 3.50 6.47
CA MET A 74 0.00 3.85 6.76
C MET A 74 -0.84 4.02 5.49
N TYR A 75 -0.30 4.75 4.52
CA TYR A 75 -0.96 4.94 3.23
C TYR A 75 -1.20 3.61 2.50
N LEU A 76 -0.17 2.76 2.41
CA LEU A 76 -0.24 1.45 1.76
C LEU A 76 -1.24 0.54 2.49
N THR A 77 -1.21 0.52 3.82
CA THR A 77 -2.18 -0.24 4.65
C THR A 77 -3.61 0.16 4.31
N LYS A 78 -3.89 1.47 4.27
CA LYS A 78 -5.23 1.98 3.95
C LYS A 78 -5.64 1.63 2.52
N LYS A 79 -4.76 1.80 1.53
CA LYS A 79 -5.03 1.47 0.13
C LYS A 79 -5.30 -0.02 -0.06
N PHE A 80 -4.46 -0.87 0.53
CA PHE A 80 -4.67 -2.32 0.53
C PHE A 80 -6.06 -2.65 1.09
N GLN A 81 -6.40 -2.16 2.28
CA GLN A 81 -7.69 -2.45 2.92
C GLN A 81 -8.88 -1.97 2.08
N ASP A 82 -8.81 -0.76 1.54
CA ASP A 82 -9.89 -0.19 0.71
C ASP A 82 -10.08 -0.98 -0.58
N TYR A 83 -8.99 -1.32 -1.29
CA TYR A 83 -9.07 -2.13 -2.51
C TYR A 83 -9.57 -3.54 -2.23
N ASN A 84 -9.12 -4.14 -1.13
CA ASN A 84 -9.57 -5.48 -0.73
C ASN A 84 -11.06 -5.48 -0.39
N ALA A 85 -11.55 -4.48 0.34
CA ALA A 85 -12.98 -4.31 0.64
C ALA A 85 -13.83 -4.14 -0.63
N MET A 86 -13.29 -3.49 -1.66
CA MET A 86 -13.93 -3.35 -2.98
C MET A 86 -13.75 -4.58 -3.90
N ARG A 87 -13.11 -5.66 -3.43
CA ARG A 87 -12.72 -6.83 -4.23
C ARG A 87 -11.86 -6.50 -5.46
N LYS A 88 -11.14 -5.38 -5.40
CA LYS A 88 -10.15 -4.98 -6.40
C LYS A 88 -8.81 -5.62 -6.03
N TYR A 89 -8.69 -6.92 -6.30
CA TYR A 89 -7.61 -7.74 -5.77
C TYR A 89 -6.21 -7.37 -6.28
N GLU A 90 -6.06 -7.07 -7.58
CA GLU A 90 -4.76 -6.67 -8.14
C GLU A 90 -4.15 -5.43 -7.44
N PRO A 91 -4.83 -4.27 -7.39
CA PRO A 91 -4.28 -3.12 -6.69
C PRO A 91 -4.15 -3.36 -5.18
N ALA A 92 -5.00 -4.21 -4.57
CA ALA A 92 -4.82 -4.61 -3.17
C ALA A 92 -3.49 -5.37 -2.97
N LYS A 93 -3.17 -6.34 -3.84
CA LYS A 93 -1.91 -7.08 -3.80
C LYS A 93 -0.70 -6.20 -4.04
N THR A 94 -0.74 -5.30 -5.03
CA THR A 94 0.37 -4.38 -5.29
C THR A 94 0.73 -3.58 -4.04
N ASN A 95 -0.27 -2.95 -3.40
CA ASN A 95 -0.04 -2.15 -2.19
C ASN A 95 0.43 -3.02 -1.01
N LEU A 96 -0.10 -4.23 -0.85
CA LEU A 96 0.31 -5.15 0.20
C LEU A 96 1.74 -5.67 0.00
N ILE A 97 2.14 -6.00 -1.23
CA ILE A 97 3.51 -6.43 -1.55
C ILE A 97 4.49 -5.30 -1.23
N GLU A 98 4.16 -4.07 -1.61
CA GLU A 98 4.98 -2.90 -1.29
C GLU A 98 5.07 -2.67 0.23
N LEU A 99 3.95 -2.81 0.95
CA LEU A 99 3.93 -2.73 2.41
C LEU A 99 4.83 -3.79 3.06
N ILE A 100 4.77 -5.04 2.60
CA ILE A 100 5.61 -6.14 3.09
C ILE A 100 7.08 -5.90 2.74
N SER A 101 7.37 -5.28 1.59
CA SER A 101 8.75 -4.91 1.24
C SER A 101 9.33 -3.86 2.18
N LEU A 102 8.48 -2.95 2.67
CA LEU A 102 8.83 -1.90 3.61
C LEU A 102 8.94 -2.43 5.05
N ASN A 103 8.00 -3.29 5.46
CA ASN A 103 8.00 -3.99 6.74
C ASN A 103 7.80 -5.49 6.51
N PRO A 104 8.89 -6.29 6.45
CA PRO A 104 8.80 -7.74 6.28
C PRO A 104 8.02 -8.47 7.38
N ASN A 105 7.87 -7.83 8.55
CA ASN A 105 7.17 -8.35 9.73
C ASN A 105 5.72 -7.82 9.84
N ASP A 106 5.22 -7.12 8.83
CA ASP A 106 3.87 -6.55 8.87
C ASP A 106 2.81 -7.62 9.19
N PRO A 107 1.87 -7.35 10.11
CA PRO A 107 0.86 -8.33 10.52
C PRO A 107 -0.10 -8.74 9.39
N ASN A 108 -0.28 -7.90 8.37
CA ASN A 108 -1.12 -8.19 7.20
C ASN A 108 -0.41 -9.07 6.16
N ARG A 109 0.85 -9.47 6.36
CA ARG A 109 1.58 -10.35 5.44
C ARG A 109 0.78 -11.62 5.09
N GLY A 110 0.06 -12.17 6.06
CA GLY A 110 -0.78 -13.36 5.89
C GLY A 110 -2.03 -13.14 5.02
N GLU A 111 -2.37 -11.89 4.67
CA GLU A 111 -3.49 -11.58 3.78
C GLU A 111 -3.15 -11.82 2.30
N LEU A 112 -1.87 -11.76 1.92
CA LEU A 112 -1.44 -11.93 0.53
C LEU A 112 -1.96 -13.25 -0.09
N PRO A 113 -1.71 -14.44 0.50
CA PRO A 113 -2.28 -15.68 0.00
C PRO A 113 -3.80 -15.71 -0.02
N LYS A 114 -4.48 -15.03 0.93
CA LYS A 114 -5.95 -15.00 1.01
C LYS A 114 -6.55 -14.19 -0.15
N ILE A 115 -5.92 -13.07 -0.51
CA ILE A 115 -6.32 -12.26 -1.67
C ILE A 115 -6.13 -13.09 -2.94
N THR A 116 -5.00 -13.79 -3.08
CA THR A 116 -4.72 -14.67 -4.22
C THR A 116 -5.75 -15.79 -4.33
N LEU A 117 -6.15 -16.42 -3.21
CA LEU A 117 -7.23 -17.39 -3.20
C LEU A 117 -8.55 -16.78 -3.68
N ALA A 118 -8.89 -15.58 -3.20
CA ALA A 118 -10.11 -14.87 -3.60
C ALA A 118 -10.13 -14.50 -5.10
N GLN A 119 -8.97 -14.21 -5.71
CA GLN A 119 -8.83 -14.03 -7.16
C GLN A 119 -9.20 -15.30 -7.92
N GLY A 120 -8.66 -16.45 -7.49
CA GLY A 120 -8.98 -17.75 -8.07
C GLY A 120 -10.47 -18.08 -7.98
N ALA A 121 -11.07 -17.88 -6.79
CA ALA A 121 -12.48 -18.14 -6.54
C ALA A 121 -13.40 -17.26 -7.40
N GLU A 122 -13.06 -15.98 -7.59
CA GLU A 122 -13.82 -15.08 -8.44
C GLU A 122 -13.74 -15.49 -9.92
N LEU A 123 -12.56 -15.88 -10.40
CA LEU A 123 -12.40 -16.38 -11.77
C LEU A 123 -13.16 -17.69 -12.00
N GLN A 124 -13.12 -18.62 -11.06
CA GLN A 124 -13.91 -19.85 -11.13
C GLN A 124 -15.41 -19.54 -11.21
N ARG A 125 -15.90 -18.60 -10.38
CA ARG A 125 -17.29 -18.15 -10.41
C ARG A 125 -17.68 -17.49 -11.74
N LEU A 126 -16.78 -16.72 -12.34
CA LEU A 126 -16.98 -16.08 -13.65
C LEU A 126 -16.90 -17.07 -14.81
N ALA A 127 -16.14 -18.15 -14.67
CA ALA A 127 -16.03 -19.20 -15.69
C ALA A 127 -17.40 -19.85 -15.97
N TRP A 128 -18.19 -20.12 -14.93
CA TRP A 128 -19.54 -20.69 -15.08
C TRP A 128 -20.56 -19.74 -15.72
N ARG A 129 -20.19 -18.49 -15.97
CA ARG A 129 -21.01 -17.50 -16.66
C ARG A 129 -20.59 -17.28 -18.11
N GLN A 130 -19.55 -17.97 -18.58
CA GLN A 130 -19.10 -17.86 -19.96
C GLN A 130 -20.02 -18.63 -20.89
N ASN A 131 -20.19 -18.09 -22.11
CA ASN A 131 -21.07 -18.68 -23.12
C ASN A 131 -20.37 -19.75 -23.97
N THR A 132 -19.04 -19.83 -23.91
CA THR A 132 -18.27 -20.76 -24.75
C THR A 132 -17.46 -21.73 -23.89
N PRO A 133 -17.40 -23.02 -24.27
CA PRO A 133 -16.58 -24.02 -23.59
C PRO A 133 -15.11 -23.61 -23.48
N GLN A 134 -14.56 -23.00 -24.53
CA GLN A 134 -13.17 -22.50 -24.55
C GLN A 134 -12.94 -21.39 -23.52
N ALA A 135 -13.82 -20.38 -23.45
CA ALA A 135 -13.65 -19.29 -22.48
C ALA A 135 -13.81 -19.78 -21.04
N THR A 136 -14.71 -20.73 -20.79
CA THR A 136 -14.82 -21.42 -19.50
C THR A 136 -13.51 -22.12 -19.15
N ALA A 137 -12.96 -22.93 -20.05
CA ALA A 137 -11.72 -23.66 -19.82
C ALA A 137 -10.54 -22.71 -19.55
N ASP A 138 -10.39 -21.64 -20.33
CA ASP A 138 -9.32 -20.67 -20.16
C ASP A 138 -9.41 -19.91 -18.82
N MET A 139 -10.63 -19.54 -18.39
CA MET A 139 -10.84 -18.93 -17.07
C MET A 139 -10.53 -19.90 -15.93
N LEU A 140 -10.96 -21.17 -16.03
CA LEU A 140 -10.68 -22.18 -15.01
C LEU A 140 -9.19 -22.49 -14.88
N LYS A 141 -8.44 -22.52 -15.99
CA LYS A 141 -6.97 -22.65 -15.95
C LYS A 141 -6.32 -21.49 -15.21
N ARG A 142 -6.75 -20.25 -15.48
CA ARG A 142 -6.26 -19.08 -14.74
C ARG A 142 -6.62 -19.17 -13.25
N ALA A 143 -7.82 -19.63 -12.90
CA ALA A 143 -8.20 -19.85 -11.51
C ALA A 143 -7.27 -20.87 -10.82
N ILE A 144 -6.97 -21.99 -11.48
CA ILE A 144 -6.00 -23.00 -11.00
C ILE A 144 -4.61 -22.38 -10.78
N MET A 145 -4.14 -21.52 -11.68
CA MET A 145 -2.87 -20.81 -11.49
C MET A 145 -2.84 -19.97 -10.21
N PHE A 146 -3.93 -19.26 -9.90
CA PHE A 146 -4.06 -18.50 -8.66
C PHE A 146 -4.10 -19.41 -7.43
N TYR A 147 -4.78 -20.56 -7.49
CA TYR A 147 -4.76 -21.53 -6.40
C TYR A 147 -3.36 -22.06 -6.09
N HIS A 148 -2.59 -22.43 -7.12
CA HIS A 148 -1.20 -22.78 -6.93
C HIS A 148 -0.35 -21.61 -6.43
N GLN A 149 -0.64 -20.39 -6.86
CA GLN A 149 0.06 -19.20 -6.36
C GLN A 149 -0.21 -18.98 -4.87
N ALA A 150 -1.45 -19.12 -4.41
CA ALA A 150 -1.79 -18.98 -3.00
C ALA A 150 -1.04 -19.99 -2.13
N ILE A 151 -0.89 -21.24 -2.59
CA ILE A 151 -0.07 -22.27 -1.93
C ILE A 151 1.40 -21.83 -1.84
N ARG A 152 1.99 -21.32 -2.93
CA ARG A 152 3.38 -20.82 -2.94
C ARG A 152 3.58 -19.62 -2.01
N GLU A 153 2.56 -18.79 -1.84
CA GLU A 153 2.56 -17.64 -0.92
C GLU A 153 2.39 -18.06 0.56
N GLY A 154 2.20 -19.36 0.84
CA GLY A 154 2.18 -19.92 2.20
C GLY A 154 0.80 -20.32 2.70
N LEU A 155 -0.23 -20.37 1.84
CA LEU A 155 -1.55 -20.85 2.23
C LEU A 155 -1.56 -22.37 2.38
N MET A 156 -1.74 -22.85 3.61
CA MET A 156 -1.83 -24.27 3.94
C MET A 156 -3.29 -24.66 4.18
N ASP A 157 -4.09 -24.63 3.11
CA ASP A 157 -5.50 -25.04 3.14
C ASP A 157 -5.70 -26.26 2.23
N GLU A 158 -6.00 -27.41 2.83
CA GLU A 158 -6.21 -28.68 2.15
C GLU A 158 -7.39 -28.64 1.17
N SER A 159 -8.36 -27.74 1.39
CA SER A 159 -9.52 -27.58 0.50
C SER A 159 -9.14 -27.01 -0.87
N ILE A 160 -7.98 -26.34 -0.99
CA ILE A 160 -7.49 -25.81 -2.27
C ILE A 160 -7.22 -26.96 -3.25
N ALA A 161 -6.68 -28.08 -2.78
CA ALA A 161 -6.43 -29.24 -3.63
C ALA A 161 -7.73 -29.83 -4.20
N MET A 162 -8.79 -29.87 -3.38
CA MET A 162 -10.12 -30.29 -3.85
C MET A 162 -10.71 -29.30 -4.86
N THR A 163 -10.51 -28.00 -4.64
CA THR A 163 -10.98 -26.94 -5.55
C THR A 163 -10.27 -27.02 -6.90
N ILE A 164 -8.96 -27.27 -6.92
CA ILE A 164 -8.19 -27.49 -8.15
C ILE A 164 -8.75 -28.68 -8.93
N ARG A 165 -8.97 -29.82 -8.26
CA ARG A 165 -9.57 -31.02 -8.89
C ARG A 165 -10.96 -30.74 -9.47
N GLN A 166 -11.77 -29.92 -8.80
CA GLN A 166 -13.08 -29.53 -9.31
C GLN A 166 -12.96 -28.68 -10.59
N CYS A 167 -12.01 -27.75 -10.64
CA CYS A 167 -11.73 -26.97 -11.85
C CYS A 167 -11.24 -27.88 -12.99
N GLU A 168 -10.33 -28.82 -12.70
CA GLU A 168 -9.81 -29.78 -13.69
C GLU A 168 -10.92 -30.68 -14.26
N ALA A 169 -11.81 -31.20 -13.39
CA ALA A 169 -12.97 -31.96 -13.82
C ALA A 169 -13.91 -31.12 -14.70
N SER A 170 -14.18 -29.88 -14.30
CA SER A 170 -15.04 -28.96 -15.07
C SER A 170 -14.43 -28.63 -16.44
N ILE A 171 -13.10 -28.49 -16.54
CA ILE A 171 -12.40 -28.32 -17.82
C ILE A 171 -12.59 -29.56 -18.68
N LYS A 172 -12.43 -30.76 -18.13
CA LYS A 172 -12.61 -32.02 -18.87
C LYS A 172 -14.02 -32.14 -19.43
N ASP A 173 -15.03 -31.73 -18.68
CA ASP A 173 -16.44 -31.75 -19.08
C ASP A 173 -16.73 -30.78 -20.25
N THR A 174 -15.91 -29.74 -20.44
CA THR A 174 -16.05 -28.83 -21.59
C THR A 174 -15.69 -29.50 -22.94
N GLY A 175 -15.00 -30.64 -22.93
CA GLY A 175 -14.55 -31.33 -24.15
C GLY A 175 -13.43 -30.63 -24.91
N VAL A 176 -12.87 -29.55 -24.35
CA VAL A 176 -11.72 -28.83 -24.92
C VAL A 176 -10.46 -29.65 -24.71
N THR A 177 -9.85 -30.14 -25.80
CA THR A 177 -8.53 -30.78 -25.78
C THR A 177 -7.46 -29.72 -25.99
N ASP A 178 -6.66 -29.45 -24.96
CA ASP A 178 -5.63 -28.41 -24.99
C ASP A 178 -4.52 -28.71 -26.02
N ALA A 179 -4.48 -27.96 -27.11
CA ALA A 179 -3.31 -27.81 -27.96
C ALA A 179 -2.64 -26.46 -27.64
N GLY A 180 -1.90 -26.38 -26.54
CA GLY A 180 -1.06 -25.22 -26.25
C GLY A 180 -0.46 -25.23 -24.85
N PRO A 181 0.86 -25.05 -24.68
CA PRO A 181 1.46 -24.91 -23.38
C PRO A 181 0.94 -23.66 -22.69
N ILE A 182 0.62 -23.80 -21.40
CA ILE A 182 0.34 -22.71 -20.48
C ILE A 182 1.63 -21.88 -20.40
N LEU A 183 1.74 -20.85 -21.25
CA LEU A 183 2.90 -19.98 -21.28
C LEU A 183 3.03 -19.26 -19.94
N ALA A 184 4.27 -19.28 -19.44
CA ALA A 184 4.73 -18.70 -18.21
C ALA A 184 4.10 -17.33 -17.96
N ALA A 185 3.64 -17.13 -16.72
CA ALA A 185 3.34 -15.81 -16.21
C ALA A 185 4.60 -14.94 -16.34
N GLU A 186 4.63 -14.02 -17.30
CA GLU A 186 5.49 -12.85 -17.13
C GLU A 186 4.95 -12.05 -15.94
N PRO A 187 5.78 -11.73 -14.94
CA PRO A 187 5.40 -10.75 -13.95
C PRO A 187 5.13 -9.44 -14.68
N VAL A 188 4.03 -8.77 -14.35
CA VAL A 188 3.72 -7.42 -14.84
C VAL A 188 4.87 -6.50 -14.43
N GLN A 189 5.84 -6.34 -15.32
CA GLN A 189 6.91 -5.38 -15.19
C GLN A 189 6.39 -4.01 -15.62
N ASN A 190 6.55 -3.05 -14.71
CA ASN A 190 6.69 -1.61 -14.93
C ASN A 190 6.08 -1.02 -16.21
N GLY A 191 5.04 -0.20 -16.01
CA GLY A 191 4.61 0.79 -16.98
C GLY A 191 5.78 1.68 -17.41
N LYS A 192 6.37 1.37 -18.56
CA LYS A 192 7.17 2.31 -19.33
C LYS A 192 6.20 3.31 -19.96
N THR A 193 6.33 4.55 -19.51
CA THR A 193 5.90 5.77 -20.19
C THR A 193 6.14 5.64 -21.70
N VAL A 194 5.06 5.81 -22.47
CA VAL A 194 5.14 6.02 -23.92
C VAL A 194 5.70 7.43 -24.14
N PRO A 195 6.85 7.62 -24.81
CA PRO A 195 7.28 8.94 -25.23
C PRO A 195 6.45 9.37 -26.44
N ALA A 196 5.82 10.54 -26.33
CA ALA A 196 5.16 11.21 -27.44
C ALA A 196 6.17 11.50 -28.55
N GLN A 197 5.98 10.88 -29.72
CA GLN A 197 6.72 11.22 -30.93
C GLN A 197 6.12 12.48 -31.57
N SER A 198 6.97 13.50 -31.63
CA SER A 198 6.80 14.76 -32.35
C SER A 198 7.37 14.63 -33.77
N LEU A 199 6.62 15.12 -34.77
CA LEU A 199 7.09 15.59 -36.07
C LEU A 199 6.14 16.73 -36.50
N ALA A 200 6.39 18.01 -36.13
CA ALA A 200 7.17 19.06 -36.84
C ALA A 200 6.31 19.89 -37.86
N PRO A 201 6.71 21.08 -38.34
CA PRO A 201 6.81 22.37 -37.63
C PRO A 201 6.16 23.59 -38.38
N VAL A 202 6.32 24.81 -37.83
CA VAL A 202 6.16 26.17 -38.45
C VAL A 202 4.71 26.74 -38.44
N ALA A 203 4.37 27.97 -38.01
CA ALA A 203 5.08 29.25 -37.85
C ALA A 203 4.55 30.10 -36.66
N SER A 204 5.43 30.91 -36.05
CA SER A 204 5.11 32.14 -35.28
C SER A 204 4.81 33.31 -36.27
N PRO A 205 4.35 34.55 -35.91
CA PRO A 205 4.30 35.19 -34.58
C PRO A 205 3.09 36.14 -34.30
N ARG A 206 2.84 36.55 -33.04
CA ARG A 206 2.88 37.96 -32.55
C ARG A 206 2.49 38.11 -31.06
N LYS A 207 3.14 39.08 -30.41
CA LYS A 207 3.03 39.49 -29.00
C LYS A 207 1.68 40.12 -28.61
N ALA A 208 1.31 39.83 -27.37
CA ALA A 208 0.62 40.61 -26.32
C ALA A 208 -0.36 41.74 -26.70
N SER A 209 -1.61 41.60 -26.23
CA SER A 209 -2.46 42.73 -25.86
C SER A 209 -3.21 42.42 -24.57
N THR A 210 -3.08 43.35 -23.63
CA THR A 210 -3.62 43.37 -22.27
C THR A 210 -5.06 43.89 -22.31
N THR A 211 -6.05 43.09 -21.94
CA THR A 211 -7.34 43.56 -21.37
C THR A 211 -8.15 42.35 -20.85
N PRO A 212 -8.66 42.38 -19.61
CA PRO A 212 -9.54 41.34 -19.09
C PRO A 212 -10.97 41.48 -19.67
N PRO A 213 -11.72 40.38 -19.85
CA PRO A 213 -13.08 40.42 -20.40
C PRO A 213 -14.08 41.00 -19.37
N THR A 214 -14.81 42.03 -19.81
CA THR A 214 -15.94 42.65 -19.12
C THR A 214 -17.08 41.65 -18.92
N VAL A 215 -17.49 41.44 -17.67
CA VAL A 215 -18.69 40.68 -17.29
C VAL A 215 -19.92 41.55 -17.53
N ILE A 216 -20.78 41.17 -18.47
CA ILE A 216 -22.10 41.80 -18.67
C ILE A 216 -23.13 40.97 -17.90
N ILE A 217 -23.64 41.53 -16.81
CA ILE A 217 -24.76 40.98 -16.02
C ILE A 217 -26.05 41.59 -16.61
N LEU A 218 -26.94 40.76 -17.15
CA LEU A 218 -28.28 41.17 -17.57
C LEU A 218 -29.21 41.26 -16.34
N PRO A 219 -29.97 42.36 -16.16
CA PRO A 219 -30.87 42.52 -15.03
C PRO A 219 -32.17 41.72 -15.20
N SER A 220 -32.58 41.10 -14.10
CA SER A 220 -33.86 40.42 -13.90
C SER A 220 -35.04 41.39 -13.89
N GLU A 221 -35.99 41.23 -14.82
CA GLU A 221 -37.28 41.90 -14.75
C GLU A 221 -38.25 41.15 -13.83
N GLN A 222 -38.64 41.82 -12.75
CA GLN A 222 -39.80 41.50 -11.94
C GLN A 222 -41.03 42.23 -12.48
N GLY A 223 -42.11 41.48 -12.68
CA GLY A 223 -43.45 41.88 -12.26
C GLY A 223 -44.35 42.52 -13.31
N SER A 224 -45.50 41.86 -13.57
CA SER A 224 -46.77 42.58 -13.47
C SER A 224 -47.90 41.64 -13.07
N SER A 225 -48.66 42.12 -12.10
CA SER A 225 -49.89 41.61 -11.51
C SER A 225 -51.07 41.67 -12.49
N THR A 226 -52.03 40.76 -12.37
CA THR A 226 -53.46 41.14 -12.34
C THR A 226 -54.33 40.07 -11.70
N THR A 227 -55.37 40.57 -11.03
CA THR A 227 -56.24 39.94 -10.05
C THR A 227 -57.51 39.37 -10.71
N LYS A 228 -58.09 38.33 -10.11
CA LYS A 228 -59.42 37.77 -10.44
C LYS A 228 -60.55 38.81 -10.33
N GLN A 229 -61.52 38.76 -11.24
CA GLN A 229 -62.93 39.07 -10.97
C GLN A 229 -63.85 38.13 -11.78
N ASN A 230 -64.74 37.47 -11.04
CA ASN A 230 -65.98 36.74 -11.36
C ASN A 230 -66.06 35.83 -12.59
#